data_AF-A0A7W1ULT8-F1
#
_entry.id   AF-A0A7W1ULT8-F1
#
_cell.length_a   1.000
_cell.length_b   1.000
_cell.length_c   1.000
_cell.angle_alpha   90.00
_cell.angle_beta   90.00
_cell.angle_gamma   90.00
#
_symmetry.space_group_name_H-M   'P 1'
#
loop_
_entity.id
_entity.type
_entity.pdbx_description
1 polymer ?
#
loop_
_entity_poly.entity_id
_entity_poly.type
_entity_poly.pdbx_seq_one_letter_code
_entity_poly.pdbx_strand_id
1 'polypeptide(L)'
;NGIVPAMPKVLLHHPVLSVEAGEEFVQSFKDAVDGTLGAPYVVVYEGSVADERIAARTGGYWCAMGMETIVDREGTHPVPTATWLQRMAPGAAATIAIGTCATWGGIPSADGNPTGAMSLMDFLGKDYRSAFGLPVINIPGCAPLGDNFTETVFAILLYLQGLGPLPTFDELGRPAWLFTETVHQGCSRAGYYEEGTFAEHYGDPECLVEIGCWGPVVNCNIVKRGALNHMGGCMAAGGICIACTMPGFPDKFAPFYKAPPGGIISTTISRSTGSVVRRLRRLSNRHANREVRWDKLGEVPSGWGHVEAQTPGLKMMEFFYKKWQNWGARKPGRRPGEEDRFWGVQRPGIPSDYIDSSVTEGPGHERH
;
A
#
# COMPACT_ATOMS: atom_id res chain seq x y z
N ASN A 1 14.32 8.96 -27.30
CA ASN A 1 14.20 7.50 -27.04
C ASN A 1 14.11 7.31 -25.54
N GLY A 2 13.15 6.50 -25.07
CA GLY A 2 12.90 6.30 -23.64
C GLY A 2 14.05 5.61 -22.90
N ILE A 3 13.96 5.52 -21.56
CA ILE A 3 14.99 4.92 -20.70
C ILE A 3 15.10 3.40 -20.92
N VAL A 4 13.99 2.72 -21.20
CA VAL A 4 13.96 1.28 -21.45
C VAL A 4 14.12 1.02 -22.95
N PRO A 5 15.16 0.27 -23.40
CA PRO A 5 15.34 -0.08 -24.80
C PRO A 5 14.15 -0.85 -25.38
N ALA A 6 13.94 -0.76 -26.69
CA ALA A 6 12.83 -1.40 -27.43
C ALA A 6 11.39 -0.99 -27.04
N MET A 7 11.22 -0.06 -26.10
CA MET A 7 9.92 0.56 -25.85
C MET A 7 9.56 1.59 -26.92
N PRO A 8 8.27 1.75 -27.26
CA PRO A 8 7.83 2.74 -28.22
C PRO A 8 8.13 4.14 -27.70
N LYS A 9 8.38 5.08 -28.61
CA LYS A 9 8.43 6.50 -28.26
C LYS A 9 7.03 6.91 -27.79
N VAL A 10 6.90 7.20 -26.50
CA VAL A 10 5.66 7.73 -25.93
C VAL A 10 5.62 9.24 -26.14
N LEU A 11 4.58 9.72 -26.82
CA LEU A 11 4.21 11.13 -26.88
C LEU A 11 3.11 11.37 -25.86
N LEU A 12 3.43 12.11 -24.80
CA LEU A 12 2.50 12.38 -23.70
C LEU A 12 1.74 13.67 -23.97
N HIS A 13 0.44 13.56 -24.22
CA HIS A 13 -0.48 14.69 -24.26
C HIS A 13 -1.16 14.80 -22.89
N HIS A 14 -0.70 15.75 -22.07
CA HIS A 14 -1.17 15.89 -20.69
C HIS A 14 -1.36 17.37 -20.35
N PRO A 15 -2.56 17.82 -19.97
CA PRO A 15 -2.88 19.26 -19.86
C PRO A 15 -2.04 20.01 -18.82
N VAL A 16 -1.46 19.30 -17.84
CA VAL A 16 -0.56 19.89 -16.82
C VAL A 16 0.90 19.98 -17.28
N LEU A 17 1.33 19.15 -18.23
CA LEU A 17 2.75 18.97 -18.57
C LEU A 17 3.10 19.33 -20.03
N SER A 18 2.10 19.40 -20.91
CA SER A 18 2.28 19.77 -22.30
C SER A 18 2.79 21.21 -22.42
N VAL A 19 3.68 21.43 -23.40
CA VAL A 19 4.20 22.77 -23.71
C VAL A 19 3.18 23.53 -24.55
N GLU A 20 2.46 22.81 -25.41
CA GLU A 20 1.36 23.29 -26.23
C GLU A 20 0.12 23.57 -25.37
N ALA A 21 -0.66 24.58 -25.75
CA ALA A 21 -1.90 24.96 -25.07
C ALA A 21 -2.99 25.37 -26.08
N GLY A 22 -4.25 25.36 -25.63
CA GLY A 22 -5.38 25.76 -26.46
C GLY A 22 -5.59 24.83 -27.66
N GLU A 23 -5.75 25.41 -28.86
CA GLU A 23 -6.04 24.67 -30.10
C GLU A 23 -4.92 23.70 -30.48
N GLU A 24 -3.65 24.10 -30.33
CA GLU A 24 -2.49 23.26 -30.62
C GLU A 24 -2.46 22.00 -29.75
N PHE A 25 -2.83 22.13 -28.48
CA PHE A 25 -2.91 20.99 -27.55
C PHE A 25 -4.00 19.99 -27.94
N VAL A 26 -5.18 20.48 -28.35
CA VAL A 26 -6.31 19.61 -28.71
C VAL A 26 -6.22 19.04 -30.12
N GLN A 27 -5.31 19.54 -30.97
CA GLN A 27 -5.17 19.07 -32.35
C GLN A 27 -4.91 17.56 -32.43
N SER A 28 -4.03 17.02 -31.58
CA SER A 28 -3.77 15.56 -31.57
C SER A 28 -4.98 14.73 -31.14
N PHE A 29 -5.89 15.30 -30.35
CA PHE A 29 -7.16 14.64 -30.00
C PHE A 29 -8.11 14.63 -31.22
N LYS A 30 -8.16 15.72 -31.99
CA LYS A 30 -8.92 15.79 -33.26
C LYS A 30 -8.36 14.78 -34.27
N ASP A 31 -7.05 14.76 -34.47
CA ASP A 31 -6.40 13.83 -35.39
C ASP A 31 -6.65 12.36 -34.99
N ALA A 32 -6.72 12.06 -33.69
CA ALA A 32 -7.06 10.73 -33.19
C ALA A 32 -8.51 10.35 -33.52
N VAL A 33 -9.46 11.26 -33.32
CA VAL A 33 -10.89 11.07 -33.64
C VAL A 33 -11.08 10.88 -35.15
N ASP A 34 -10.38 11.66 -35.96
CA ASP A 34 -10.48 11.62 -37.43
C ASP A 34 -9.72 10.45 -38.06
N GLY A 35 -8.95 9.69 -37.25
CA GLY A 35 -8.12 8.59 -37.73
C GLY A 35 -6.89 9.04 -38.52
N THR A 36 -6.51 10.31 -38.44
CA THR A 36 -5.40 10.94 -39.17
C THR A 36 -4.14 11.11 -38.33
N LEU A 37 -4.17 10.77 -37.03
CA LEU A 37 -3.03 10.85 -36.11
C LEU A 37 -1.77 10.12 -36.62
N GLY A 38 -1.94 9.07 -37.44
CA GLY A 38 -0.83 8.29 -38.01
C GLY A 38 -0.09 7.41 -36.99
N ALA A 39 -0.64 7.25 -35.78
CA ALA A 39 -0.08 6.42 -34.72
C ALA A 39 -1.19 5.82 -33.82
N PRO A 40 -0.97 4.65 -33.20
CA PRO A 40 -1.86 4.14 -32.17
C PRO A 40 -1.79 5.04 -30.92
N TYR A 41 -2.91 5.15 -30.21
CA TYR A 41 -3.01 5.96 -28.99
C TYR A 41 -3.65 5.17 -27.84
N VAL A 42 -3.33 5.56 -26.61
CA VAL A 42 -3.95 5.06 -25.39
C VAL A 42 -4.74 6.21 -24.78
N VAL A 43 -5.99 5.96 -24.43
CA VAL A 43 -6.81 6.94 -23.69
C VAL A 43 -6.59 6.71 -22.21
N VAL A 44 -6.10 7.73 -21.50
CA VAL A 44 -6.05 7.75 -20.04
C VAL A 44 -7.05 8.80 -19.57
N TYR A 45 -8.05 8.38 -18.80
CA TYR A 45 -9.09 9.28 -18.29
C TYR A 45 -8.96 9.45 -16.78
N GLU A 46 -8.86 10.69 -16.34
CA GLU A 46 -8.83 11.10 -14.93
C GLU A 46 -10.09 11.91 -14.59
N GLY A 47 -10.72 11.59 -13.46
CA GLY A 47 -12.00 12.18 -13.06
C GLY A 47 -13.20 11.29 -13.42
N SER A 48 -14.36 11.59 -12.84
CA SER A 48 -15.61 10.89 -13.14
C SER A 48 -16.25 11.43 -14.42
N VAL A 49 -16.91 10.57 -15.20
CA VAL A 49 -17.64 11.00 -16.39
C VAL A 49 -18.99 11.58 -15.96
N ALA A 50 -19.26 12.85 -16.27
CA ALA A 50 -20.55 13.47 -15.96
C ALA A 50 -21.64 13.06 -16.96
N ASP A 51 -22.89 12.97 -16.51
CA ASP A 51 -24.04 12.75 -17.39
C ASP A 51 -24.44 14.07 -18.08
N GLU A 52 -23.84 14.32 -19.23
CA GLU A 52 -24.10 15.53 -20.03
C GLU A 52 -25.54 15.64 -20.53
N ARG A 53 -26.35 14.55 -20.48
CA ARG A 53 -27.79 14.63 -20.80
C ARG A 53 -28.55 15.46 -19.77
N ILE A 54 -28.03 15.61 -18.56
CA ILE A 54 -28.60 16.46 -17.52
C ILE A 54 -28.31 17.93 -17.86
N ALA A 55 -27.04 18.27 -18.11
CA ALA A 55 -26.63 19.64 -18.42
C ALA A 55 -27.19 20.14 -19.76
N ALA A 56 -27.37 19.25 -20.74
CA ALA A 56 -27.97 19.58 -22.04
C ALA A 56 -29.40 20.17 -21.91
N ARG A 57 -30.14 19.86 -20.84
CA ARG A 57 -31.49 20.39 -20.60
C ARG A 57 -31.53 21.90 -20.38
N THR A 58 -30.42 22.47 -19.91
CA THR A 58 -30.27 23.92 -19.68
C THR A 58 -29.32 24.56 -20.69
N GLY A 59 -28.90 23.81 -21.72
CA GLY A 59 -27.92 24.27 -22.72
C GLY A 59 -26.49 24.40 -22.18
N GLY A 60 -26.20 23.82 -21.02
CA GLY A 60 -24.88 23.85 -20.38
C GLY A 60 -24.07 22.57 -20.61
N TYR A 61 -22.98 22.47 -19.85
CA TYR A 61 -22.09 21.30 -19.76
C TYR A 61 -21.51 21.23 -18.35
N TRP A 62 -21.04 20.06 -17.91
CA TRP A 62 -20.39 19.92 -16.60
C TRP A 62 -18.87 20.06 -16.69
N CYS A 63 -18.23 19.45 -17.69
CA CYS A 63 -16.79 19.51 -17.88
C CYS A 63 -16.44 19.42 -19.36
N ALA A 64 -15.64 20.37 -19.86
CA ALA A 64 -15.27 20.45 -21.27
C ALA A 64 -13.77 20.66 -21.47
N MET A 65 -13.27 20.23 -22.62
CA MET A 65 -11.90 20.43 -23.08
C MET A 65 -11.92 20.83 -24.56
N GLY A 66 -11.32 21.96 -24.90
CA GLY A 66 -11.34 22.47 -26.28
C GLY A 66 -12.72 22.98 -26.73
N MET A 67 -12.75 23.45 -27.98
CA MET A 67 -13.92 24.05 -28.62
C MET A 67 -14.12 23.45 -30.01
N GLU A 68 -15.37 23.32 -30.45
CA GLU A 68 -15.71 22.90 -31.82
C GLU A 68 -16.85 23.74 -32.42
N THR A 69 -16.87 23.85 -33.74
CA THR A 69 -18.01 24.40 -34.49
C THR A 69 -18.98 23.26 -34.81
N ILE A 70 -20.25 23.43 -34.49
CA ILE A 70 -21.29 22.44 -34.77
C ILE A 70 -22.10 22.94 -35.97
N VAL A 71 -22.25 22.11 -37.00
CA VAL A 71 -22.84 22.48 -38.31
C VAL A 71 -24.22 23.15 -38.18
N ASP A 72 -25.00 22.76 -37.17
CA ASP A 72 -26.37 23.24 -36.94
C ASP A 72 -26.50 24.24 -35.77
N ARG A 73 -25.39 24.79 -35.28
CA ARG A 73 -25.40 25.83 -34.23
C ARG A 73 -24.44 26.96 -34.57
N GLU A 74 -24.90 28.21 -34.37
CA GLU A 74 -24.03 29.36 -34.55
C GLU A 74 -22.97 29.43 -33.44
N GLY A 75 -21.71 29.55 -33.85
CA GLY A 75 -20.58 29.81 -32.96
C GLY A 75 -19.68 28.60 -32.69
N THR A 76 -18.80 28.75 -31.70
CA THR A 76 -17.96 27.68 -31.16
C THR A 76 -18.52 27.22 -29.83
N HIS A 77 -18.50 25.91 -29.60
CA HIS A 77 -19.06 25.28 -28.41
C HIS A 77 -17.99 24.50 -27.67
N PRO A 78 -17.97 24.54 -26.33
CA PRO A 78 -17.12 23.66 -25.53
C PRO A 78 -17.42 22.19 -25.83
N VAL A 79 -16.39 21.37 -25.99
CA VAL A 79 -16.54 19.93 -26.22
C VAL A 79 -16.51 19.21 -24.87
N PRO A 80 -17.61 18.61 -24.39
CA PRO A 80 -17.60 17.88 -23.13
C PRO A 80 -16.56 16.76 -23.12
N THR A 81 -15.93 16.51 -21.98
CA THR A 81 -14.92 15.44 -21.87
C THR A 81 -15.53 14.06 -22.13
N ALA A 82 -16.81 13.87 -21.81
CA ALA A 82 -17.60 12.68 -22.17
C ALA A 82 -17.71 12.50 -23.70
N THR A 83 -17.83 13.61 -24.46
CA THR A 83 -17.88 13.58 -25.92
C THR A 83 -16.54 13.17 -26.53
N TRP A 84 -15.42 13.71 -26.02
CA TRP A 84 -14.09 13.25 -26.41
C TRP A 84 -13.93 11.76 -26.18
N LEU A 85 -14.30 11.31 -24.99
CA LEU A 85 -14.20 9.90 -24.62
C LEU A 85 -15.05 9.00 -25.53
N GLN A 86 -16.29 9.39 -25.81
CA GLN A 86 -17.18 8.66 -26.72
C GLN A 86 -16.58 8.50 -28.12
N ARG A 87 -15.93 9.54 -28.64
CA ARG A 87 -15.32 9.56 -29.97
C ARG A 87 -13.99 8.78 -30.01
N MET A 88 -13.16 8.90 -28.97
CA MET A 88 -11.80 8.35 -28.97
C MET A 88 -11.70 6.91 -28.47
N ALA A 89 -12.51 6.51 -27.48
CA ALA A 89 -12.39 5.21 -26.84
C ALA A 89 -12.52 4.01 -27.81
N PRO A 90 -13.40 4.03 -28.84
CA PRO A 90 -13.48 2.93 -29.81
C PRO A 90 -12.22 2.72 -30.65
N GLY A 91 -11.51 3.79 -31.00
CA GLY A 91 -10.27 3.73 -31.80
C GLY A 91 -8.99 3.56 -30.97
N ALA A 92 -9.07 3.68 -29.64
CA ALA A 92 -7.92 3.58 -28.75
C ALA A 92 -7.34 2.16 -28.73
N ALA A 93 -6.01 2.03 -28.64
CA ALA A 93 -5.36 0.75 -28.41
C ALA A 93 -5.68 0.18 -27.02
N ALA A 94 -5.75 1.05 -26.02
CA ALA A 94 -6.20 0.73 -24.66
C ALA A 94 -6.89 1.96 -24.05
N THR A 95 -7.77 1.71 -23.09
CA THR A 95 -8.47 2.75 -22.33
C THR A 95 -8.26 2.49 -20.85
N ILE A 96 -7.65 3.44 -20.15
CA ILE A 96 -7.22 3.34 -18.76
C ILE A 96 -8.02 4.36 -17.94
N ALA A 97 -8.73 3.88 -16.93
CA ALA A 97 -9.32 4.72 -15.89
C ALA A 97 -8.31 4.88 -14.75
N ILE A 98 -7.82 6.10 -14.54
CA ILE A 98 -6.90 6.40 -13.44
C ILE A 98 -7.64 7.11 -12.29
N GLY A 99 -7.48 6.56 -11.09
CA GLY A 99 -8.09 7.06 -9.88
C GLY A 99 -9.55 6.66 -9.72
N THR A 100 -10.00 6.67 -8.47
CA THR A 100 -11.32 6.12 -8.10
C THR A 100 -12.48 6.84 -8.76
N CYS A 101 -12.31 8.11 -9.09
CA CYS A 101 -13.31 8.88 -9.83
C CYS A 101 -13.55 8.29 -11.23
N ALA A 102 -12.47 7.98 -11.96
CA ALA A 102 -12.60 7.40 -13.30
C ALA A 102 -13.01 5.92 -13.25
N THR A 103 -12.48 5.18 -12.27
CA THR A 103 -12.76 3.74 -12.20
C THR A 103 -14.17 3.46 -11.72
N TRP A 104 -14.68 4.15 -10.69
CA TRP A 104 -15.94 3.83 -10.01
C TRP A 104 -16.89 5.03 -9.82
N GLY A 105 -16.56 6.20 -10.35
CA GLY A 105 -17.27 7.47 -10.10
C GLY A 105 -16.73 8.23 -8.88
N GLY A 106 -16.42 7.54 -7.78
CA GLY A 106 -15.74 8.09 -6.61
C GLY A 106 -16.53 9.19 -5.89
N ILE A 107 -15.82 10.18 -5.32
CA ILE A 107 -16.46 11.28 -4.57
C ILE A 107 -17.45 12.07 -5.44
N PRO A 108 -17.15 12.42 -6.71
CA PRO A 108 -18.13 13.11 -7.55
C PRO A 108 -19.43 12.35 -7.80
N SER A 109 -19.42 11.01 -7.73
CA SER A 109 -20.62 10.18 -7.89
C SER A 109 -21.27 9.78 -6.56
N ALA A 110 -20.81 10.34 -5.44
CA ALA A 110 -21.37 10.06 -4.12
C ALA A 110 -22.86 10.45 -4.03
N ASP A 111 -23.55 9.95 -3.02
CA ASP A 111 -24.95 10.26 -2.78
C ASP A 111 -25.22 11.78 -2.75
N GLY A 112 -26.29 12.21 -3.43
CA GLY A 112 -26.63 13.62 -3.61
C GLY A 112 -25.92 14.33 -4.77
N ASN A 113 -25.10 13.66 -5.58
CA ASN A 113 -24.43 14.31 -6.71
C ASN A 113 -25.42 14.88 -7.76
N PRO A 114 -25.24 16.12 -8.24
CA PRO A 114 -26.13 16.74 -9.22
C PRO A 114 -25.75 16.44 -10.68
N THR A 115 -24.58 15.86 -10.92
CA THR A 115 -23.98 15.72 -12.26
C THR A 115 -24.28 14.37 -12.91
N GLY A 116 -24.83 13.40 -12.16
CA GLY A 116 -24.95 12.03 -12.62
C GLY A 116 -23.60 11.39 -12.91
N ALA A 117 -22.56 11.80 -12.17
CA ALA A 117 -21.20 11.33 -12.37
C ALA A 117 -21.11 9.79 -12.26
N MET A 118 -20.33 9.18 -13.15
CA MET A 118 -20.21 7.73 -13.24
C MET A 118 -18.79 7.31 -13.61
N SER A 119 -18.54 6.01 -13.56
CA SER A 119 -17.28 5.44 -14.02
C SER A 119 -17.13 5.39 -15.53
N LEU A 120 -15.91 5.16 -15.97
CA LEU A 120 -15.58 4.86 -17.35
C LEU A 120 -16.25 3.57 -17.85
N MET A 121 -16.38 2.56 -16.99
CA MET A 121 -17.09 1.32 -17.32
C MET A 121 -18.60 1.53 -17.48
N ASP A 122 -19.21 2.33 -16.61
CA ASP A 122 -20.63 2.65 -16.70
C ASP A 122 -20.93 3.47 -17.96
N PHE A 123 -20.03 4.40 -18.30
CA PHE A 123 -20.16 5.24 -19.49
C PHE A 123 -19.99 4.45 -20.81
N LEU A 124 -18.95 3.62 -20.92
CA LEU A 124 -18.65 2.87 -22.14
C LEU A 124 -19.49 1.59 -22.28
N GLY A 125 -20.00 1.06 -21.16
CA GLY A 125 -20.82 -0.14 -21.11
C GLY A 125 -20.03 -1.45 -21.07
N LYS A 126 -20.68 -2.52 -20.60
CA LYS A 126 -20.09 -3.85 -20.36
C LYS A 126 -19.46 -4.51 -21.61
N ASP A 127 -20.00 -4.18 -22.78
CA ASP A 127 -19.60 -4.78 -24.07
C ASP A 127 -18.44 -4.00 -24.72
N TYR A 128 -18.02 -2.88 -24.15
CA TYR A 128 -16.91 -2.08 -24.65
C TYR A 128 -15.62 -2.88 -24.74
N ARG A 129 -14.94 -2.76 -25.87
CA ARG A 129 -13.56 -3.20 -26.07
C ARG A 129 -12.81 -2.12 -26.85
N SER A 130 -11.55 -1.92 -26.51
CA SER A 130 -10.62 -1.09 -27.29
C SER A 130 -10.42 -1.68 -28.68
N ALA A 131 -9.75 -0.94 -29.58
CA ALA A 131 -9.40 -1.43 -30.92
C ALA A 131 -8.55 -2.73 -30.91
N PHE A 132 -7.91 -3.03 -29.77
CA PHE A 132 -7.08 -4.24 -29.55
C PHE A 132 -7.77 -5.26 -28.63
N GLY A 133 -9.08 -5.12 -28.40
CA GLY A 133 -9.87 -6.09 -27.64
C GLY A 133 -9.73 -6.00 -26.11
N LEU A 134 -9.13 -4.93 -25.58
CA LEU A 134 -8.98 -4.76 -24.13
C LEU A 134 -10.24 -4.14 -23.52
N PRO A 135 -10.69 -4.59 -22.33
CA PRO A 135 -11.69 -3.88 -21.56
C PRO A 135 -11.10 -2.58 -20.98
N VAL A 136 -11.91 -1.80 -20.26
CA VAL A 136 -11.40 -0.70 -19.44
C VAL A 136 -10.43 -1.26 -18.40
N ILE A 137 -9.23 -0.67 -18.32
CA ILE A 137 -8.21 -1.01 -17.33
C ILE A 137 -8.36 -0.06 -16.15
N ASN A 138 -8.68 -0.59 -14.97
CA ASN A 138 -8.99 0.21 -13.80
C ASN A 138 -7.80 0.29 -12.83
N ILE A 139 -7.33 1.51 -12.56
CA ILE A 139 -6.25 1.77 -11.61
C ILE A 139 -6.78 2.70 -10.50
N PRO A 140 -7.51 2.16 -9.52
CA PRO A 140 -8.19 2.97 -8.51
C PRO A 140 -7.25 3.49 -7.42
N GLY A 141 -7.76 4.45 -6.66
CA GLY A 141 -7.11 5.16 -5.55
C GLY A 141 -7.47 6.64 -5.59
N CYS A 142 -7.44 7.33 -4.44
CA CYS A 142 -7.81 8.74 -4.33
C CYS A 142 -6.74 9.52 -3.54
N ALA A 143 -5.55 9.77 -4.09
CA ALA A 143 -5.07 9.39 -5.43
C ALA A 143 -4.51 7.95 -5.49
N PRO A 144 -4.38 7.32 -6.67
CA PRO A 144 -3.67 6.05 -6.82
C PRO A 144 -2.16 6.23 -6.53
N LEU A 145 -1.49 5.14 -6.15
CA LEU A 145 -0.03 5.15 -6.05
C LEU A 145 0.57 5.37 -7.45
N GLY A 146 1.52 6.31 -7.57
CA GLY A 146 2.16 6.62 -8.85
C GLY A 146 2.84 5.40 -9.48
N ASP A 147 3.44 4.56 -8.65
CA ASP A 147 4.02 3.27 -9.07
C ASP A 147 2.96 2.32 -9.66
N ASN A 148 1.78 2.23 -9.04
CA ASN A 148 0.72 1.36 -9.55
C ASN A 148 0.28 1.79 -10.95
N PHE A 149 0.20 3.10 -11.20
CA PHE A 149 -0.11 3.63 -12.53
C PHE A 149 1.01 3.36 -13.53
N THR A 150 2.23 3.77 -13.22
CA THR A 150 3.38 3.65 -14.13
C THR A 150 3.71 2.20 -14.47
N GLU A 151 3.66 1.29 -13.50
CA GLU A 151 3.84 -0.16 -13.73
C GLU A 151 2.77 -0.74 -14.64
N THR A 152 1.52 -0.34 -14.44
CA THR A 152 0.41 -0.82 -15.28
C THR A 152 0.55 -0.31 -16.71
N VAL A 153 0.82 0.99 -16.89
CA VAL A 153 1.06 1.57 -18.22
C VAL A 153 2.23 0.86 -18.90
N PHE A 154 3.32 0.62 -18.18
CA PHE A 154 4.48 -0.09 -18.70
C PHE A 154 4.13 -1.52 -19.15
N ALA A 155 3.39 -2.28 -18.33
CA ALA A 155 2.95 -3.63 -18.68
C ALA A 155 2.03 -3.66 -19.91
N ILE A 156 1.13 -2.67 -20.04
CA ILE A 156 0.26 -2.52 -21.20
C ILE A 156 1.06 -2.18 -22.46
N LEU A 157 2.02 -1.27 -22.36
CA LEU A 157 2.88 -0.93 -23.50
C LEU A 157 3.72 -2.12 -23.97
N LEU A 158 4.23 -2.95 -23.04
CA LEU A 158 4.92 -4.20 -23.39
C LEU A 158 4.00 -5.18 -24.13
N TYR A 159 2.76 -5.34 -23.66
CA TYR A 159 1.77 -6.18 -24.33
C TYR A 159 1.43 -5.66 -25.73
N LEU A 160 1.16 -4.36 -25.88
CA LEU A 160 0.83 -3.75 -27.17
C LEU A 160 1.98 -3.82 -28.18
N GLN A 161 3.23 -3.93 -27.73
CA GLN A 161 4.39 -4.20 -28.59
C GLN A 161 4.65 -5.69 -28.88
N GLY A 162 3.87 -6.60 -28.30
CA GLY A 162 4.11 -8.04 -28.39
C GLY A 162 5.37 -8.50 -27.64
N LEU A 163 5.90 -7.68 -26.72
CA LEU A 163 7.07 -7.99 -25.89
C LEU A 163 6.71 -8.64 -24.56
N GLY A 164 5.43 -8.56 -24.16
CA GLY A 164 4.93 -9.13 -22.92
C GLY A 164 3.56 -9.80 -23.10
N PRO A 165 3.17 -10.67 -22.15
CA PRO A 165 1.83 -11.25 -22.15
C PRO A 165 0.78 -10.19 -21.82
N LEU A 166 -0.49 -10.50 -22.14
CA LEU A 166 -1.63 -9.74 -21.63
C LEU A 166 -1.59 -9.73 -20.09
N PRO A 167 -1.57 -8.55 -19.43
CA PRO A 167 -1.58 -8.50 -17.98
C PRO A 167 -2.83 -9.17 -17.40
N THR A 168 -2.67 -9.81 -16.24
CA THR A 168 -3.81 -10.41 -15.53
C THR A 168 -4.59 -9.35 -14.79
N PHE A 169 -5.91 -9.36 -14.94
CA PHE A 169 -6.83 -8.48 -14.22
C PHE A 169 -7.67 -9.28 -13.24
N ASP A 170 -8.12 -8.64 -12.16
CA ASP A 170 -9.14 -9.19 -11.27
C ASP A 170 -10.55 -8.99 -11.85
N GLU A 171 -11.56 -9.45 -11.09
CA GLU A 171 -12.97 -9.38 -11.49
C GLU A 171 -13.50 -7.96 -11.70
N LEU A 172 -12.78 -6.94 -11.24
CA LEU A 172 -13.11 -5.53 -11.40
C LEU A 172 -12.27 -4.85 -12.50
N GLY A 173 -11.47 -5.61 -13.26
CA GLY A 173 -10.61 -5.04 -14.31
C GLY A 173 -9.39 -4.29 -13.74
N ARG A 174 -9.01 -4.56 -12.48
CA ARG A 174 -7.80 -3.98 -11.88
C ARG A 174 -6.61 -4.91 -12.10
N PRO A 175 -5.37 -4.38 -12.26
CA PRO A 175 -4.16 -5.19 -12.30
C PRO A 175 -4.06 -6.15 -11.10
N ALA A 176 -4.17 -7.45 -11.33
CA ALA A 176 -4.34 -8.42 -10.24
C ALA A 176 -3.18 -8.37 -9.23
N TRP A 177 -1.94 -8.23 -9.71
CA TRP A 177 -0.75 -8.18 -8.84
C TRP A 177 -0.70 -6.96 -7.91
N LEU A 178 -1.49 -5.92 -8.19
CA LEU A 178 -1.55 -4.70 -7.37
C LEU A 178 -2.72 -4.70 -6.38
N PHE A 179 -3.81 -5.39 -6.70
CA PHE A 179 -5.08 -5.30 -5.96
C PHE A 179 -5.62 -6.66 -5.47
N THR A 180 -4.87 -7.76 -5.54
CA THR A 180 -5.34 -9.07 -5.04
C THR A 180 -5.51 -9.09 -3.51
N GLU A 181 -4.52 -8.58 -2.78
CA GLU A 181 -4.51 -8.67 -1.31
C GLU A 181 -5.22 -7.49 -0.66
N THR A 182 -5.76 -7.73 0.53
CA THR A 182 -6.29 -6.64 1.34
C THR A 182 -5.16 -5.89 2.05
N VAL A 183 -5.44 -4.63 2.38
CA VAL A 183 -4.57 -3.77 3.19
C VAL A 183 -4.17 -4.46 4.50
N HIS A 184 -5.05 -5.26 5.08
CA HIS A 184 -4.75 -5.94 6.34
C HIS A 184 -3.66 -7.02 6.20
N GLN A 185 -3.57 -7.70 5.06
CA GLN A 185 -2.57 -8.76 4.82
C GLN A 185 -1.12 -8.26 4.81
N GLY A 186 -0.90 -6.95 4.60
CA GLY A 186 0.42 -6.32 4.65
C GLY A 186 0.58 -5.28 5.75
N CYS A 187 -0.41 -5.09 6.62
CA CYS A 187 -0.42 -3.98 7.56
C CYS A 187 0.65 -4.16 8.65
N SER A 188 1.50 -3.14 8.83
CA SER A 188 2.51 -3.12 9.90
C SER A 188 1.91 -3.16 11.31
N ARG A 189 0.62 -2.84 11.45
CA ARG A 189 -0.13 -2.90 12.71
C ARG A 189 -0.91 -4.21 12.90
N ALA A 190 -0.73 -5.20 12.02
CA ALA A 190 -1.48 -6.47 12.07
C ALA A 190 -1.18 -7.29 13.33
N GLY A 191 0.05 -7.23 13.87
CA GLY A 191 0.39 -7.90 15.13
C GLY A 191 -0.46 -7.41 16.31
N TYR A 192 -0.74 -6.11 16.40
CA TYR A 192 -1.66 -5.57 17.41
C TYR A 192 -3.08 -6.10 17.24
N TYR A 193 -3.55 -6.25 16.00
CA TYR A 193 -4.87 -6.84 15.73
C TYR A 193 -4.94 -8.30 16.15
N GLU A 194 -3.93 -9.11 15.83
CA GLU A 194 -3.82 -10.52 16.22
C GLU A 194 -3.78 -10.68 17.75
N GLU A 195 -3.06 -9.79 18.43
CA GLU A 195 -2.99 -9.75 19.87
C GLU A 195 -4.20 -9.08 20.53
N GLY A 196 -5.19 -8.60 19.78
CA GLY A 196 -6.38 -7.95 20.35
C GLY A 196 -6.06 -6.68 21.14
N THR A 197 -5.11 -5.89 20.65
CA THR A 197 -4.71 -4.59 21.18
C THR A 197 -5.08 -3.53 20.15
N PHE A 198 -5.97 -2.61 20.52
CA PHE A 198 -6.56 -1.65 19.60
C PHE A 198 -6.34 -0.23 20.10
N ALA A 199 -6.20 0.69 19.16
CA ALA A 199 -6.09 2.12 19.46
C ALA A 199 -7.42 2.64 19.99
N GLU A 200 -7.36 3.53 20.99
CA GLU A 200 -8.51 4.26 21.51
C GLU A 200 -8.57 5.67 20.89
N HIS A 201 -7.41 6.24 20.55
CA HIS A 201 -7.27 7.58 20.01
C HIS A 201 -6.40 7.60 18.75
N TYR A 202 -6.56 8.66 17.95
CA TYR A 202 -5.63 8.94 16.85
C TYR A 202 -4.27 9.33 17.42
N GLY A 203 -3.22 8.67 16.94
CA GLY A 203 -1.84 8.84 17.44
C GLY A 203 -1.30 7.60 18.16
N ASP A 204 -2.20 6.74 18.65
CA ASP A 204 -1.84 5.48 19.26
C ASP A 204 -1.10 4.56 18.25
N PRO A 205 -0.08 3.79 18.68
CA PRO A 205 0.66 2.88 17.81
C PRO A 205 -0.12 1.60 17.42
N GLU A 206 -1.18 1.27 18.15
CA GLU A 206 -1.98 0.05 18.01
C GLU A 206 -2.85 -0.01 16.75
N CYS A 207 -3.58 -1.12 16.55
CA CYS A 207 -4.46 -1.28 15.39
C CYS A 207 -5.64 -0.31 15.42
N LEU A 208 -5.89 0.37 14.29
CA LEU A 208 -6.88 1.44 14.13
C LEU A 208 -8.30 0.95 13.73
N VAL A 209 -8.56 -0.36 13.77
CA VAL A 209 -9.83 -0.92 13.27
C VAL A 209 -11.06 -0.40 14.01
N GLU A 210 -10.94 -0.17 15.32
CA GLU A 210 -12.06 0.29 16.15
C GLU A 210 -12.36 1.78 16.06
N ILE A 211 -11.44 2.54 15.44
CA ILE A 211 -11.62 3.98 15.21
C ILE A 211 -11.91 4.32 13.75
N GLY A 212 -12.10 3.31 12.89
CA GLY A 212 -12.60 3.51 11.51
C GLY A 212 -11.82 2.83 10.39
N CYS A 213 -10.78 2.03 10.68
CA CYS A 213 -9.98 1.43 9.61
C CYS A 213 -10.70 0.27 8.91
N TRP A 214 -10.98 0.43 7.61
CA TRP A 214 -11.57 -0.58 6.73
C TRP A 214 -10.54 -1.54 6.10
N GLY A 215 -9.27 -1.45 6.49
CA GLY A 215 -8.17 -2.24 5.91
C GLY A 215 -8.43 -3.75 5.75
N PRO A 216 -9.16 -4.44 6.65
CA PRO A 216 -9.51 -5.86 6.49
C PRO A 216 -10.21 -6.24 5.19
N VAL A 217 -10.97 -5.32 4.58
CA VAL A 217 -11.81 -5.60 3.40
C VAL A 217 -11.46 -4.76 2.18
N VAL A 218 -10.34 -4.03 2.22
CA VAL A 218 -9.94 -3.11 1.17
C VAL A 218 -8.76 -3.68 0.40
N ASN A 219 -8.91 -3.83 -0.91
CA ASN A 219 -7.82 -4.23 -1.81
C ASN A 219 -6.92 -3.04 -2.14
N CYS A 220 -5.71 -2.98 -1.57
CA CYS A 220 -4.71 -1.96 -1.85
C CYS A 220 -3.34 -2.40 -1.31
N ASN A 221 -2.29 -2.23 -2.11
CA ASN A 221 -0.92 -2.62 -1.77
C ASN A 221 -0.12 -1.54 -0.99
N ILE A 222 -0.72 -0.39 -0.64
CA ILE A 222 -0.02 0.76 -0.02
C ILE A 222 0.77 0.39 1.24
N VAL A 223 0.34 -0.61 2.00
CA VAL A 223 1.04 -1.07 3.21
C VAL A 223 2.32 -1.85 2.94
N LYS A 224 2.35 -2.62 1.85
CA LYS A 224 3.53 -3.40 1.44
C LYS A 224 4.48 -2.54 0.64
N ARG A 225 3.94 -1.59 -0.12
CA ARG A 225 4.69 -0.78 -1.07
C ARG A 225 5.18 0.55 -0.50
N GLY A 226 4.45 1.16 0.45
CA GLY A 226 4.62 2.56 0.84
C GLY A 226 3.89 3.51 -0.12
N ALA A 227 3.70 4.77 0.31
CA ALA A 227 3.05 5.79 -0.51
C ALA A 227 3.99 6.35 -1.59
N LEU A 228 5.25 6.63 -1.20
CA LEU A 228 6.29 7.18 -2.07
C LEU A 228 7.64 6.61 -1.64
N ASN A 229 8.41 6.00 -2.55
CA ASN A 229 9.75 5.45 -2.27
C ASN A 229 9.81 4.56 -1.01
N HIS A 230 8.83 3.66 -0.84
CA HIS A 230 8.69 2.81 0.35
C HIS A 230 8.43 3.53 1.69
N MET A 231 8.12 4.82 1.64
CA MET A 231 7.82 5.63 2.82
C MET A 231 6.32 5.92 2.95
N GLY A 232 5.86 6.03 4.20
CA GLY A 232 4.51 6.43 4.53
C GLY A 232 3.46 5.37 4.22
N GLY A 233 2.30 5.81 3.75
CA GLY A 233 1.08 5.02 3.66
C GLY A 233 0.16 5.26 4.85
N CYS A 234 -1.13 5.00 4.67
CA CYS A 234 -2.18 5.46 5.60
C CYS A 234 -1.92 4.97 7.03
N MET A 235 -1.95 3.65 7.24
CA MET A 235 -1.85 3.06 8.58
C MET A 235 -0.46 3.19 9.19
N ALA A 236 0.59 3.16 8.36
CA ALA A 236 1.94 3.40 8.83
C ALA A 236 2.08 4.80 9.46
N ALA A 237 1.39 5.79 8.89
CA ALA A 237 1.33 7.16 9.41
C ALA A 237 0.21 7.39 10.46
N GLY A 238 -0.51 6.35 10.90
CA GLY A 238 -1.61 6.49 11.87
C GLY A 238 -2.96 6.91 11.30
N GLY A 239 -3.08 6.99 9.97
CA GLY A 239 -4.35 7.21 9.27
C GLY A 239 -5.14 5.91 9.08
N ILE A 240 -6.44 5.96 9.32
CA ILE A 240 -7.34 4.84 9.01
C ILE A 240 -7.41 4.59 7.50
N CYS A 241 -7.58 3.34 7.11
CA CYS A 241 -7.94 3.02 5.73
C CYS A 241 -9.41 3.41 5.49
N ILE A 242 -9.64 4.35 4.57
CA ILE A 242 -10.98 4.80 4.19
C ILE A 242 -11.51 4.10 2.93
N ALA A 243 -10.88 3.01 2.51
CA ALA A 243 -11.27 2.24 1.33
C ALA A 243 -11.22 2.99 -0.01
N CYS A 244 -10.30 3.95 -0.18
CA CYS A 244 -10.28 4.82 -1.35
C CYS A 244 -10.08 4.10 -2.69
N THR A 245 -9.71 2.81 -2.73
CA THR A 245 -9.55 2.01 -3.96
C THR A 245 -10.78 1.17 -4.33
N MET A 246 -11.82 1.18 -3.48
CA MET A 246 -12.97 0.28 -3.60
C MET A 246 -14.13 0.91 -4.37
N PRO A 247 -14.95 0.13 -5.10
CA PRO A 247 -16.14 0.65 -5.81
C PRO A 247 -17.19 1.31 -4.92
N GLY A 248 -17.27 0.92 -3.65
CA GLY A 248 -18.20 1.52 -2.70
C GLY A 248 -17.77 2.88 -2.14
N PHE A 249 -16.61 3.40 -2.53
CA PHE A 249 -16.08 4.64 -1.98
C PHE A 249 -16.73 5.88 -2.61
N PRO A 250 -17.19 6.87 -1.82
CA PRO A 250 -17.07 6.96 -0.35
C PRO A 250 -18.22 6.33 0.44
N ASP A 251 -19.41 6.22 -0.15
CA ASP A 251 -20.68 6.06 0.58
C ASP A 251 -20.77 4.81 1.44
N LYS A 252 -20.27 3.66 0.97
CA LYS A 252 -20.32 2.39 1.74
C LYS A 252 -19.38 2.38 2.95
N PHE A 253 -18.48 3.35 3.05
CA PHE A 253 -17.44 3.42 4.06
C PHE A 253 -17.61 4.64 4.99
N ALA A 254 -18.57 5.52 4.70
CA ALA A 254 -18.95 6.65 5.53
C ALA A 254 -19.94 6.22 6.65
N PRO A 255 -19.91 6.87 7.82
CA PRO A 255 -18.92 7.84 8.27
C PRO A 255 -17.56 7.19 8.55
N PHE A 256 -16.48 7.76 8.02
CA PHE A 256 -15.15 7.12 8.03
C PHE A 256 -14.59 6.85 9.42
N TYR A 257 -14.90 7.71 10.39
CA TYR A 257 -14.32 7.67 11.74
C TYR A 257 -15.14 6.83 12.72
N LYS A 258 -15.96 5.91 12.21
CA LYS A 258 -16.72 4.95 13.02
C LYS A 258 -16.24 3.54 12.69
N ALA A 259 -16.09 2.72 13.72
CA ALA A 259 -15.73 1.31 13.56
C ALA A 259 -16.58 0.63 12.49
N PRO A 260 -15.98 -0.10 11.53
CA PRO A 260 -16.72 -0.91 10.58
C PRO A 260 -17.60 -1.93 11.33
N PRO A 261 -18.89 -2.08 11.01
CA PRO A 261 -19.79 -2.97 11.75
C PRO A 261 -19.30 -4.42 11.82
N GLY A 262 -18.70 -4.93 10.74
CA GLY A 262 -18.14 -6.29 10.69
C GLY A 262 -16.87 -6.48 11.53
N GLY A 263 -16.24 -5.39 12.00
CA GLY A 263 -15.05 -5.46 12.83
C GLY A 263 -15.31 -5.91 14.27
N ILE A 264 -16.51 -5.62 14.81
CA ILE A 264 -16.83 -5.80 16.24
C ILE A 264 -16.64 -7.25 16.70
N ILE A 265 -17.17 -8.21 15.94
CA ILE A 265 -17.07 -9.64 16.30
C ILE A 265 -15.61 -10.08 16.33
N SER A 266 -14.85 -9.69 15.30
CA SER A 266 -13.45 -10.10 15.16
C SER A 266 -12.58 -9.45 16.24
N THR A 267 -12.80 -8.18 16.59
CA THR A 267 -12.02 -7.52 17.64
C THR A 267 -12.28 -8.12 19.02
N THR A 268 -13.51 -8.54 19.32
CA THR A 268 -13.82 -9.28 20.55
C THR A 268 -13.09 -10.63 20.62
N ILE A 269 -13.09 -11.40 19.52
CA ILE A 269 -12.38 -12.69 19.45
C ILE A 269 -10.87 -12.49 19.59
N SER A 270 -10.30 -11.48 18.92
CA SER A 270 -8.90 -11.13 19.04
C SER A 270 -8.52 -10.74 20.47
N ARG A 271 -9.34 -9.96 21.19
CA ARG A 271 -9.08 -9.62 22.62
C ARG A 271 -9.00 -10.87 23.49
N SER A 272 -9.93 -11.79 23.31
CA SER A 272 -10.00 -13.04 24.06
C SER A 272 -8.74 -13.87 23.83
N THR A 273 -8.41 -14.15 22.57
CA THR A 273 -7.23 -14.92 22.17
C THR A 273 -5.93 -14.22 22.60
N GLY A 274 -5.86 -12.92 22.36
CA GLY A 274 -4.73 -12.06 22.69
C GLY A 274 -4.42 -12.01 24.19
N SER A 275 -5.43 -12.06 25.06
CA SER A 275 -5.21 -12.08 26.52
C SER A 275 -4.34 -13.25 26.97
N VAL A 276 -4.47 -14.41 26.31
CA VAL A 276 -3.69 -15.62 26.56
C VAL A 276 -2.36 -15.55 25.81
N VAL A 277 -2.39 -15.27 24.51
CA VAL A 277 -1.20 -15.25 23.63
C VAL A 277 -0.16 -14.25 24.13
N ARG A 278 -0.54 -13.02 24.50
CA ARG A 278 0.37 -12.01 25.02
C ARG A 278 1.06 -12.46 26.31
N ARG A 279 0.35 -13.15 27.20
CA ARG A 279 0.93 -13.67 28.45
C ARG A 279 1.99 -14.74 28.16
N LEU A 280 1.70 -15.66 27.24
CA LEU A 280 2.63 -16.71 26.83
C LEU A 280 3.85 -16.13 26.09
N ARG A 281 3.64 -15.17 25.19
CA ARG A 281 4.72 -14.43 24.50
C ARG A 281 5.59 -13.67 25.49
N ARG A 282 5.01 -12.97 26.48
CA ARG A 282 5.76 -12.26 27.53
C ARG A 282 6.60 -13.20 28.39
N LEU A 283 6.08 -14.39 28.72
CA LEU A 283 6.86 -15.41 29.44
C LEU A 283 8.04 -15.89 28.60
N SER A 284 7.81 -16.19 27.32
CA SER A 284 8.86 -16.64 26.40
C SER A 284 9.90 -15.54 26.15
N ASN A 285 9.47 -14.29 25.98
CA ASN A 285 10.34 -13.12 25.78
C ASN A 285 11.19 -12.83 27.02
N ARG A 286 10.62 -12.91 28.23
CA ARG A 286 11.39 -12.80 29.49
C ARG A 286 12.47 -13.87 29.59
N HIS A 287 12.18 -15.09 29.15
CA HIS A 287 13.18 -16.15 29.10
C HIS A 287 14.26 -15.87 28.05
N ALA A 288 13.86 -15.46 26.84
CA ALA A 288 14.79 -15.18 25.74
C ALA A 288 15.71 -13.97 26.00
N ASN A 289 15.26 -13.00 26.81
CA ASN A 289 16.07 -11.83 27.21
C ASN A 289 17.04 -12.12 28.36
N ARG A 290 17.20 -13.39 28.79
CA ARG A 290 18.19 -13.79 29.79
C ARG A 290 19.33 -14.56 29.13
N GLU A 291 20.55 -14.11 29.40
CA GLU A 291 21.76 -14.79 28.97
C GLU A 291 22.02 -16.05 29.80
N VAL A 292 22.55 -17.10 29.17
CA VAL A 292 22.83 -18.39 29.82
C VAL A 292 23.75 -18.24 31.03
N ARG A 293 24.73 -17.32 30.96
CA ARG A 293 25.66 -17.06 32.07
C ARG A 293 24.98 -16.37 33.25
N TRP A 294 24.01 -15.49 33.01
CA TRP A 294 23.29 -14.78 34.08
C TRP A 294 22.43 -15.76 34.88
N ASP A 295 21.90 -16.79 34.23
CA ASP A 295 21.17 -17.86 34.91
C ASP A 295 22.09 -18.74 35.76
N LYS A 296 23.34 -18.97 35.32
CA LYS A 296 24.36 -19.68 36.11
C LYS A 296 24.86 -18.86 37.30
N LEU A 297 25.10 -17.56 37.11
CA LEU A 297 25.63 -16.66 38.14
C LEU A 297 24.54 -16.11 39.08
N GLY A 298 23.28 -16.16 38.67
CA GLY A 298 22.14 -15.65 39.44
C GLY A 298 21.99 -14.12 39.43
N GLU A 299 22.79 -13.41 38.64
CA GLU A 299 22.85 -11.94 38.61
C GLU A 299 23.01 -11.39 37.19
N VAL A 300 22.51 -10.17 36.97
CA VAL A 300 22.68 -9.42 35.72
C VAL A 300 23.94 -8.55 35.86
N PRO A 301 24.88 -8.57 34.90
CA PRO A 301 26.17 -7.90 35.06
C PRO A 301 26.13 -6.39 34.87
N SER A 302 25.01 -5.83 34.41
CA SER A 302 24.84 -4.39 34.13
C SER A 302 23.92 -3.74 35.16
N GLY A 303 24.34 -2.57 35.68
CA GLY A 303 23.49 -1.72 36.53
C GLY A 303 22.28 -1.11 35.81
N TRP A 304 22.26 -1.16 34.47
CA TRP A 304 21.12 -0.75 33.64
C TRP A 304 20.22 -1.93 33.25
N GLY A 305 20.67 -3.17 33.50
CA GLY A 305 19.98 -4.38 33.13
C GLY A 305 18.93 -4.77 34.17
N HIS A 306 17.69 -4.34 33.97
CA HIS A 306 16.57 -4.74 34.83
C HIS A 306 15.92 -6.02 34.29
N VAL A 307 16.47 -7.19 34.63
CA VAL A 307 15.87 -8.49 34.29
C VAL A 307 15.50 -9.24 35.56
N GLU A 308 14.20 -9.54 35.73
CA GLU A 308 13.68 -10.26 36.89
C GLU A 308 14.42 -11.60 37.11
N ALA A 309 14.70 -11.91 38.38
CA ALA A 309 15.23 -13.20 38.77
C ALA A 309 14.22 -14.31 38.48
N GLN A 310 14.70 -15.47 38.03
CA GLN A 310 13.82 -16.61 37.75
C GLN A 310 13.20 -17.15 39.04
N THR A 311 11.87 -17.17 39.11
CA THR A 311 11.15 -17.85 40.18
C THR A 311 11.27 -19.37 40.05
N PRO A 312 11.09 -20.15 41.13
CA PRO A 312 11.15 -21.61 41.06
C PRO A 312 10.20 -22.22 40.01
N GLY A 313 9.01 -21.64 39.84
CA GLY A 313 8.05 -22.07 38.81
C GLY A 313 8.54 -21.82 37.38
N LEU A 314 9.23 -20.69 37.14
CA LEU A 314 9.82 -20.38 35.82
C LEU A 314 10.97 -21.32 35.48
N LYS A 315 11.82 -21.68 36.46
CA LYS A 315 12.90 -22.67 36.28
C LYS A 315 12.36 -24.04 35.89
N MET A 316 11.25 -24.46 36.50
CA MET A 316 10.58 -25.71 36.16
C MET A 316 10.04 -25.69 34.73
N MET A 317 9.33 -24.62 34.36
CA MET A 317 8.83 -24.45 32.99
C MET A 317 9.96 -24.45 31.96
N GLU A 318 11.08 -23.78 32.25
CA GLU A 318 12.25 -23.73 31.39
C GLU A 318 12.83 -25.13 31.15
N PHE A 319 12.95 -25.95 32.20
CA PHE A 319 13.43 -27.32 32.06
C PHE A 319 12.58 -28.11 31.06
N PHE A 320 11.25 -28.02 31.16
CA PHE A 320 10.33 -28.66 30.22
C PHE A 320 10.42 -28.05 28.82
N TYR A 321 10.50 -26.72 28.70
CA TYR A 321 10.62 -26.02 27.42
C TYR A 321 11.90 -26.41 26.69
N LYS A 322 13.06 -26.43 27.36
CA LYS A 322 14.35 -26.86 26.79
C LYS A 322 14.31 -28.33 26.39
N LYS A 323 13.67 -29.20 27.18
CA LYS A 323 13.52 -30.62 26.85
C LYS A 323 12.68 -30.81 25.59
N TRP A 324 11.60 -30.03 25.44
CA TRP A 324 10.73 -30.09 24.27
C TRP A 324 11.38 -29.45 23.03
N GLN A 325 12.02 -28.29 23.17
CA GLN A 325 12.73 -27.60 22.09
C GLN A 325 13.84 -28.45 21.45
N ASN A 326 14.54 -29.24 22.26
CA ASN A 326 15.60 -30.14 21.78
C ASN A 326 15.09 -31.56 21.54
N TRP A 327 13.78 -31.79 21.59
CA TRP A 327 13.23 -33.12 21.32
C TRP A 327 13.44 -33.47 19.84
N GLY A 328 14.14 -34.57 19.58
CA GLY A 328 14.50 -34.99 18.23
C GLY A 328 15.69 -34.25 17.61
N ALA A 329 16.31 -33.29 18.31
CA ALA A 329 17.47 -32.55 17.83
C ALA A 329 18.66 -32.69 18.79
N ARG A 330 19.88 -32.81 18.25
CA ARG A 330 21.09 -32.77 19.08
C ARG A 330 21.29 -31.33 19.56
N LYS A 331 21.25 -31.11 20.87
CA LYS A 331 21.46 -29.80 21.48
C LYS A 331 22.79 -29.19 20.99
N PRO A 332 22.80 -27.95 20.45
CA PRO A 332 24.04 -27.25 20.14
C PRO A 332 24.81 -27.00 21.45
N GLY A 333 26.07 -27.42 21.48
CA GLY A 333 26.89 -27.33 22.69
C GLY A 333 28.09 -28.26 22.64
N ARG A 334 29.03 -28.06 23.58
CA ARG A 334 30.19 -28.94 23.73
C ARG A 334 29.79 -30.29 24.32
N ARG A 335 30.72 -31.26 24.25
CA ARG A 335 30.51 -32.59 24.79
C ARG A 335 30.31 -32.51 26.31
N PRO A 336 29.54 -33.42 26.93
CA PRO A 336 29.39 -33.49 28.38
C PRO A 336 30.76 -33.51 29.07
N GLY A 337 30.97 -32.61 30.04
CA GLY A 337 32.25 -32.46 30.77
C GLY A 337 33.15 -31.29 30.35
N GLU A 338 32.83 -30.57 29.26
CA GLU A 338 33.57 -29.37 28.83
C GLU A 338 32.86 -28.04 29.13
N GLU A 339 31.72 -28.08 29.82
CA GLU A 339 30.82 -26.94 30.03
C GLU A 339 31.40 -25.85 30.96
N ASP A 340 32.29 -26.23 31.86
CA ASP A 340 32.87 -25.35 32.90
C ASP A 340 34.13 -24.60 32.44
N ARG A 341 34.71 -24.98 31.28
CA ARG A 341 36.03 -24.47 30.85
C ARG A 341 36.03 -23.04 30.28
N PHE A 342 34.88 -22.45 30.00
CA PHE A 342 34.80 -21.09 29.42
C PHE A 342 33.79 -20.17 30.12
N TRP A 343 32.74 -20.76 30.71
CA TRP A 343 31.69 -20.03 31.43
C TRP A 343 31.80 -20.20 32.94
N GLY A 344 33.03 -20.27 33.47
CA GLY A 344 33.28 -20.49 34.88
C GLY A 344 32.33 -19.67 35.78
N VAL A 345 31.97 -20.22 36.93
CA VAL A 345 31.06 -19.62 37.92
C VAL A 345 31.56 -18.30 38.50
N GLN A 346 32.70 -17.81 38.01
CA GLN A 346 33.32 -16.54 38.35
C GLN A 346 33.23 -15.61 37.14
N ARG A 347 32.91 -14.33 37.38
CA ARG A 347 32.98 -13.31 36.33
C ARG A 347 34.41 -13.28 35.76
N PRO A 348 34.60 -13.10 34.45
CA PRO A 348 35.91 -12.68 33.96
C PRO A 348 36.23 -11.37 34.71
N GLY A 349 37.48 -11.16 35.08
CA GLY A 349 37.89 -9.96 35.83
C GLY A 349 37.31 -8.63 35.31
N ILE A 350 37.36 -7.57 36.11
CA ILE A 350 37.00 -6.23 35.65
C ILE A 350 37.91 -5.84 34.47
N PRO A 351 37.54 -4.87 33.60
CA PRO A 351 38.37 -4.50 32.46
C PRO A 351 39.84 -4.22 32.79
N SER A 352 40.14 -3.71 34.00
CA SER A 352 41.51 -3.54 34.50
C SER A 352 42.29 -4.84 34.68
N ASP A 353 41.61 -5.98 34.83
CA ASP A 353 42.21 -7.31 34.93
C ASP A 353 42.65 -7.85 33.55
N TYR A 354 42.26 -7.16 32.46
CA TYR A 354 42.61 -7.49 31.08
C TYR A 354 43.41 -6.39 30.36
N ILE A 355 43.61 -5.24 30.99
CA ILE A 355 44.52 -4.21 30.49
C ILE A 355 45.93 -4.64 30.87
N ASP A 356 46.73 -5.01 29.86
CA ASP A 356 48.15 -5.25 30.06
C ASP A 356 48.82 -3.94 30.54
N SER A 357 49.44 -3.99 31.72
CA SER A 357 50.24 -2.89 32.26
C SER A 357 51.34 -2.41 31.31
N SER A 358 51.69 -3.19 30.28
CA SER A 358 52.65 -2.80 29.24
C SER A 358 52.16 -1.71 28.29
N VAL A 359 50.87 -1.34 28.29
CA VAL A 359 50.31 -0.33 27.37
C VAL A 359 50.22 1.07 28.00
N THR A 360 50.47 1.21 29.30
CA THR A 360 50.36 2.49 30.04
C THR A 360 51.68 3.21 30.33
N GLU A 361 52.82 2.74 29.84
CA GLU A 361 54.08 3.50 29.93
C GLU A 361 54.35 4.31 28.65
N GLY A 362 53.67 5.45 28.53
CA GLY A 362 54.12 6.55 27.69
C GLY A 362 55.20 7.37 28.40
N PRO A 363 56.21 7.92 27.71
CA PRO A 363 57.41 8.47 28.34
C PRO A 363 57.15 9.84 28.98
N GLY A 364 57.57 9.97 30.23
CA GLY A 364 58.16 11.18 30.82
C GLY A 364 57.36 12.47 30.77
N HIS A 365 56.64 12.77 31.84
CA HIS A 365 56.44 14.16 32.26
C HIS A 365 57.31 14.43 33.50
N GLU A 366 58.44 15.08 33.27
CA GLU A 366 59.21 15.75 34.32
C GLU A 366 58.36 16.82 35.01
N ARG A 367 58.56 16.91 36.32
CA ARG A 367 57.88 17.83 37.23
C ARG A 367 58.36 19.25 36.99
N HIS A 368 57.42 20.19 36.92
CA HIS A 368 57.54 21.52 37.50
C HIS A 368 56.18 22.02 37.95
#